data_AF-A0A2H9TQK2-F1
#
_entry.id   AF-A0A2H9TQK2-F1
#
_cell.length_a   1.000
_cell.length_b   1.000
_cell.length_c   1.000
_cell.angle_alpha   90.00
_cell.angle_beta   90.00
_cell.angle_gamma   90.00
#
_symmetry.space_group_name_H-M   'P 1'
#
loop_
_entity.id
_entity.type
_entity.pdbx_description
1 polymer ?
#
loop_
_entity_poly.entity_id
_entity_poly.type
_entity_poly.pdbx_seq_one_letter_code
_entity_poly.pdbx_strand_id
1 'polypeptide(L)'
;MNWHTNTVVEYAKASAPVQNMTGNAVSKVLVLYCGGTIGMRNDPVHGYFPVAGYLSNYLANDSSFNDSKFVNSLSHLAENDPQFDITSMDNNIGQMLALKPSMYGKRIVYQVLEYDPLKDSCNMVMDDWIKIAKDIEAHYQAYDAFVILHGTDTMAYTASALSFLLQHLGKTVIFTGSQIPFSEVRNDARDNLLGALTIAGHFMIPEVCLFFGHRLYRGNRVSKSNAVGFEAFSSPNLKPLGIVGVDIDIEWAEVLRPTDLSPFKVKGQMDPNVGCLRIFPGITANSLRAFLAAPTRGVILETFGTGNAPDNRPELIQVIREAVDRGVVIVNITQCQRGTVSEIYSTGHALAEAGVISGRDMTVECALVKLSYLLGQPELDLETVRRLVSESLRGELTIPLMHKDKFLSSSVDWLGIVFNSALISAAPGHRGAVDELLRPLIIHVAASKDNVAALESLAYHENIVNCVDYDLRTPLHVAVSCESYQAVKWLLQHGANVHLRDSLGKTPV
;
A
#
# COMPACT_ATOMS: atom_id res chain seq x y z
N MET A 1 -21.61 -39.32 -39.98
CA MET A 1 -22.51 -38.78 -38.94
C MET A 1 -22.40 -39.66 -37.71
N ASN A 2 -22.39 -39.03 -36.53
CA ASN A 2 -22.25 -39.54 -35.16
C ASN A 2 -20.84 -39.53 -34.52
N TRP A 3 -20.68 -38.52 -33.64
CA TRP A 3 -20.31 -38.58 -32.22
C TRP A 3 -19.00 -39.27 -31.79
N HIS A 4 -18.00 -38.46 -31.40
CA HIS A 4 -17.38 -38.39 -30.06
C HIS A 4 -15.95 -37.83 -30.13
N THR A 5 -15.72 -36.71 -29.45
CA THR A 5 -14.51 -36.46 -28.64
C THR A 5 -14.78 -35.23 -27.79
N ASN A 6 -15.27 -35.47 -26.58
CA ASN A 6 -15.17 -34.52 -25.46
C ASN A 6 -13.70 -34.41 -25.10
N THR A 7 -13.05 -33.34 -25.54
CA THR A 7 -11.88 -32.81 -24.82
C THR A 7 -12.38 -31.61 -24.05
N VAL A 8 -12.83 -31.88 -22.83
CA VAL A 8 -12.88 -30.87 -21.78
C VAL A 8 -11.43 -30.42 -21.63
N VAL A 9 -11.13 -29.21 -22.10
CA VAL A 9 -9.89 -28.54 -21.75
C VAL A 9 -10.01 -28.25 -20.26
N GLU A 10 -9.44 -29.13 -19.44
CA GLU A 10 -9.10 -28.79 -18.06
C GLU A 10 -8.17 -27.58 -18.16
N TYR A 11 -8.70 -26.40 -17.88
CA TYR A 11 -7.88 -25.25 -17.57
C TYR A 11 -7.01 -25.68 -16.39
N ALA A 12 -5.73 -25.97 -16.68
CA ALA A 12 -4.71 -26.10 -15.66
C ALA A 12 -4.86 -24.89 -14.74
N LYS A 13 -5.25 -25.14 -13.49
CA LYS A 13 -5.25 -24.11 -12.45
C LYS A 13 -3.85 -23.51 -12.46
N ALA A 14 -3.70 -22.31 -12.98
CA ALA A 14 -2.53 -21.50 -12.70
C ALA A 14 -2.58 -21.29 -11.19
N SER A 15 -1.84 -22.13 -10.47
CA SER A 15 -1.65 -22.00 -9.04
C SER A 15 -0.93 -20.68 -8.84
N ALA A 16 -1.67 -19.59 -8.59
CA ALA A 16 -1.10 -18.42 -7.96
C ALA A 16 -0.26 -18.93 -6.79
N PRO A 17 1.03 -18.56 -6.68
CA PRO A 17 1.91 -19.14 -5.69
C PRO A 17 1.26 -18.95 -4.32
N VAL A 18 0.85 -20.07 -3.71
CA VAL A 18 0.18 -20.13 -2.40
C VAL A 18 1.02 -19.46 -1.29
N GLN A 19 2.28 -19.17 -1.63
CA GLN A 19 3.33 -18.57 -0.83
C GLN A 19 3.03 -17.16 -0.29
N ASN A 20 2.14 -16.38 -0.90
CA ASN A 20 1.83 -15.02 -0.42
C ASN A 20 0.37 -14.86 0.03
N MET A 21 -0.32 -15.97 0.33
CA MET A 21 -1.72 -15.96 0.74
C MET A 21 -1.93 -16.27 2.23
N THR A 22 -2.95 -15.67 2.85
CA THR A 22 -3.36 -15.83 4.27
C THR A 22 -3.79 -17.28 4.60
N GLY A 23 -3.05 -18.05 5.39
CA GLY A 23 -3.26 -19.52 5.56
C GLY A 23 -4.67 -20.07 5.93
N ASN A 24 -5.57 -19.29 6.53
CA ASN A 24 -6.89 -19.76 6.97
C ASN A 24 -7.90 -20.02 5.84
N ALA A 25 -8.91 -20.86 6.11
CA ALA A 25 -10.10 -21.01 5.27
C ALA A 25 -10.94 -19.71 5.19
N VAL A 26 -10.87 -18.89 6.25
CA VAL A 26 -11.50 -17.57 6.34
C VAL A 26 -10.45 -16.48 6.57
N SER A 27 -10.52 -15.41 5.78
CA SER A 27 -9.81 -14.16 6.01
C SER A 27 -10.75 -13.10 6.57
N LYS A 28 -10.32 -12.39 7.63
CA LYS A 28 -11.11 -11.36 8.31
C LYS A 28 -10.73 -9.98 7.81
N VAL A 29 -11.65 -9.28 7.17
CA VAL A 29 -11.40 -7.93 6.62
C VAL A 29 -12.29 -6.90 7.32
N LEU A 30 -11.71 -5.81 7.82
CA LEU A 30 -12.49 -4.68 8.32
C LEU A 30 -12.67 -3.65 7.21
N VAL A 31 -13.92 -3.30 6.91
CA VAL A 31 -14.25 -2.23 5.97
C VAL A 31 -14.56 -0.95 6.75
N LEU A 32 -13.70 0.06 6.67
CA LEU A 32 -13.95 1.40 7.23
C LEU A 32 -14.69 2.24 6.19
N TYR A 33 -15.98 2.50 6.42
CA TYR A 33 -16.80 3.30 5.52
C TYR A 33 -16.82 4.76 5.97
N CYS A 34 -15.96 5.57 5.35
CA CYS A 34 -15.79 6.99 5.67
C CYS A 34 -16.77 7.90 4.92
N GLY A 35 -17.28 7.44 3.78
CA GLY A 35 -18.20 8.17 2.91
C GLY A 35 -17.83 8.05 1.43
N GLY A 36 -18.08 9.11 0.67
CA GLY A 36 -17.91 9.12 -0.78
C GLY A 36 -19.06 8.50 -1.58
N THR A 37 -19.01 8.71 -2.90
CA THR A 37 -20.07 8.36 -3.86
C THR A 37 -20.55 6.91 -3.77
N ILE A 38 -19.67 5.98 -3.39
CA ILE A 38 -19.98 4.54 -3.34
C ILE A 38 -21.24 4.19 -2.53
N GLY A 39 -21.54 4.92 -1.47
CA GLY A 39 -22.77 4.73 -0.69
C GLY A 39 -23.67 5.96 -0.63
N MET A 40 -23.51 6.91 -1.56
CA MET A 40 -24.41 8.07 -1.65
C MET A 40 -25.76 7.69 -2.26
N ARG A 41 -26.81 8.36 -1.81
CA ARG A 41 -28.11 8.36 -2.45
C ARG A 41 -28.24 9.59 -3.33
N ASN A 42 -28.92 9.46 -4.47
CA ASN A 42 -29.29 10.60 -5.30
C ASN A 42 -30.75 10.98 -5.08
N ASP A 43 -31.03 12.26 -4.88
CA ASP A 43 -32.39 12.78 -5.05
C ASP A 43 -32.39 14.16 -5.74
N PRO A 44 -33.52 14.58 -6.36
CA PRO A 44 -33.59 15.83 -7.12
C PRO A 44 -33.33 17.11 -6.31
N VAL A 45 -33.39 17.06 -4.98
CA VAL A 45 -33.27 18.22 -4.09
C VAL A 45 -31.83 18.37 -3.60
N HIS A 46 -31.19 17.26 -3.22
CA HIS A 46 -29.88 17.27 -2.56
C HIS A 46 -28.73 16.83 -3.49
N GLY A 47 -29.02 16.32 -4.69
CA GLY A 47 -28.02 15.64 -5.51
C GLY A 47 -27.55 14.35 -4.86
N TYR A 48 -26.27 14.01 -5.01
CA TYR A 48 -25.66 12.88 -4.30
C TYR A 48 -25.22 13.29 -2.88
N PHE A 49 -25.66 12.54 -1.87
CA PHE A 49 -25.30 12.79 -0.47
C PHE A 49 -25.22 11.48 0.33
N PRO A 50 -24.41 11.43 1.39
CA PRO A 50 -24.26 10.21 2.19
C PRO A 50 -25.50 9.95 3.05
N VAL A 51 -25.86 8.67 3.20
CA VAL A 51 -27.01 8.23 4.01
C VAL A 51 -26.56 7.09 4.93
N ALA A 52 -26.74 7.26 6.24
CA ALA A 52 -26.36 6.26 7.22
C ALA A 52 -27.13 4.94 7.02
N GLY A 53 -26.44 3.81 7.19
CA GLY A 53 -26.90 2.44 7.02
C GLY A 53 -27.24 2.05 5.58
N TYR A 54 -27.16 2.97 4.61
CA TYR A 54 -27.63 2.73 3.25
C TYR A 54 -26.78 1.66 2.55
N LEU A 55 -25.47 1.88 2.42
CA LEU A 55 -24.57 0.92 1.78
C LEU A 55 -24.55 -0.42 2.52
N SER A 56 -24.46 -0.38 3.85
CA SER A 56 -24.43 -1.57 4.71
C SER A 56 -25.65 -2.47 4.49
N ASN A 57 -26.85 -1.88 4.34
CA ASN A 57 -28.07 -2.61 4.01
C ASN A 57 -28.06 -3.19 2.58
N TYR A 58 -27.52 -2.46 1.60
CA TYR A 58 -27.39 -2.98 0.23
C TYR A 58 -26.46 -4.20 0.18
N LEU A 59 -25.29 -4.13 0.84
CA LEU A 59 -24.34 -5.23 0.89
C LEU A 59 -24.94 -6.47 1.57
N ALA A 60 -25.74 -6.29 2.62
CA ALA A 60 -26.44 -7.36 3.31
C ALA A 60 -27.34 -8.20 2.39
N ASN A 61 -28.02 -7.52 1.48
CA ASN A 61 -29.06 -8.09 0.62
C ASN A 61 -28.52 -8.52 -0.76
N ASP A 62 -27.27 -8.17 -1.09
CA ASP A 62 -26.65 -8.52 -2.36
C ASP A 62 -25.93 -9.88 -2.26
N SER A 63 -26.41 -10.88 -3.00
CA SER A 63 -25.87 -12.24 -2.96
C SER A 63 -24.43 -12.40 -3.47
N SER A 64 -23.87 -11.38 -4.11
CA SER A 64 -22.46 -11.33 -4.50
C SER A 64 -21.56 -10.85 -3.36
N PHE A 65 -22.13 -10.10 -2.39
CA PHE A 65 -21.43 -9.55 -1.23
C PHE A 65 -21.79 -10.25 0.08
N ASN A 66 -22.88 -11.01 0.12
CA ASN A 66 -23.29 -11.75 1.30
C ASN A 66 -23.85 -13.15 0.98
N ASP A 67 -23.11 -14.18 1.38
CA ASP A 67 -23.58 -15.57 1.48
C ASP A 67 -24.23 -15.79 2.85
N SER A 68 -25.49 -15.35 2.97
CA SER A 68 -26.23 -15.41 4.24
C SER A 68 -26.38 -16.83 4.80
N LYS A 69 -26.39 -17.85 3.94
CA LYS A 69 -26.42 -19.26 4.38
C LYS A 69 -25.14 -19.62 5.13
N PHE A 70 -23.98 -19.20 4.60
CA PHE A 70 -22.71 -19.41 5.27
C PHE A 70 -22.62 -18.62 6.57
N VAL A 71 -22.99 -17.33 6.56
CA VAL A 71 -22.97 -16.48 7.76
C VAL A 71 -23.79 -17.10 8.90
N ASN A 72 -24.99 -17.61 8.61
CA ASN A 72 -25.84 -18.27 9.62
C ASN A 72 -25.24 -19.56 10.19
N SER A 73 -24.34 -20.22 9.46
CA SER A 73 -23.63 -21.42 9.91
C SER A 73 -22.29 -21.12 10.60
N LEU A 74 -21.80 -19.89 10.53
CA LEU A 74 -20.41 -19.55 10.85
C LEU A 74 -20.08 -19.70 12.33
N SER A 75 -21.00 -19.39 13.24
CA SER A 75 -20.82 -19.60 14.68
C SER A 75 -20.60 -21.08 15.00
N HIS A 76 -21.44 -21.96 14.45
CA HIS A 76 -21.30 -23.41 14.60
C HIS A 76 -20.01 -23.93 13.95
N LEU A 77 -19.59 -23.38 12.80
CA LEU A 77 -18.33 -23.77 12.17
C LEU A 77 -17.13 -23.36 13.03
N ALA A 78 -17.11 -22.13 13.55
CA ALA A 78 -16.03 -21.60 14.38
C ALA A 78 -15.85 -22.36 15.70
N GLU A 79 -16.94 -22.88 16.29
CA GLU A 79 -16.88 -23.73 17.49
C GLU A 79 -16.21 -25.10 17.23
N ASN A 80 -16.31 -25.61 16.00
CA ASN A 80 -15.89 -26.98 15.66
C ASN A 80 -14.58 -27.04 14.85
N ASP A 81 -14.19 -25.95 14.18
CA ASP A 81 -13.00 -25.90 13.33
C ASP A 81 -12.27 -24.55 13.48
N PRO A 82 -11.04 -24.55 14.04
CA PRO A 82 -10.23 -23.34 14.21
C PRO A 82 -9.96 -22.57 12.91
N GLN A 83 -10.05 -23.19 11.73
CA GLN A 83 -9.87 -22.50 10.45
C GLN A 83 -10.96 -21.46 10.14
N PHE A 84 -12.10 -21.54 10.85
CA PHE A 84 -13.22 -20.61 10.76
C PHE A 84 -13.30 -19.65 11.95
N ASP A 85 -12.22 -19.50 12.73
CA ASP A 85 -12.21 -18.68 13.93
C ASP A 85 -12.45 -17.18 13.65
N ILE A 86 -13.62 -16.73 14.09
CA ILE A 86 -14.10 -15.35 14.07
C ILE A 86 -14.24 -14.74 15.48
N THR A 87 -13.85 -15.47 16.53
CA THR A 87 -14.07 -15.05 17.93
C THR A 87 -13.33 -13.77 18.30
N SER A 88 -12.24 -13.45 17.58
CA SER A 88 -11.48 -12.22 17.76
C SER A 88 -12.11 -10.99 17.12
N MET A 89 -13.16 -11.15 16.29
CA MET A 89 -13.83 -10.02 15.63
C MET A 89 -14.68 -9.23 16.63
N ASP A 90 -14.81 -7.92 16.41
CA ASP A 90 -15.60 -7.09 17.29
C ASP A 90 -17.10 -7.24 17.00
N ASN A 91 -17.84 -7.77 17.97
CA ASN A 91 -19.29 -7.96 17.88
C ASN A 91 -20.09 -6.64 17.87
N ASN A 92 -19.44 -5.51 18.15
CA ASN A 92 -20.08 -4.19 18.11
C ASN A 92 -20.02 -3.52 16.73
N ILE A 93 -19.28 -4.09 15.76
CA ILE A 93 -19.10 -3.49 14.43
C ILE A 93 -20.06 -4.08 13.42
N GLY A 94 -21.17 -3.38 13.19
CA GLY A 94 -22.12 -3.71 12.13
C GLY A 94 -22.57 -5.16 12.15
N GLN A 95 -23.08 -5.63 11.01
CA GLN A 95 -23.37 -7.06 10.82
C GLN A 95 -22.19 -7.75 10.14
N MET A 96 -22.03 -9.04 10.42
CA MET A 96 -21.05 -9.88 9.76
C MET A 96 -21.56 -10.28 8.37
N LEU A 97 -20.71 -10.10 7.36
CA LEU A 97 -20.97 -10.45 5.97
C LEU A 97 -19.89 -11.41 5.49
N ALA A 98 -20.22 -12.25 4.51
CA ALA A 98 -19.26 -13.17 3.93
C ALA A 98 -19.41 -13.28 2.42
N LEU A 99 -18.28 -13.23 1.71
CA LEU A 99 -18.25 -13.56 0.29
C LEU A 99 -18.40 -15.07 0.08
N LYS A 100 -18.85 -15.44 -1.12
CA LYS A 100 -18.75 -16.82 -1.62
C LYS A 100 -17.27 -17.23 -1.75
N PRO A 101 -16.94 -18.53 -1.77
CA PRO A 101 -15.57 -18.98 -1.94
C PRO A 101 -14.98 -18.41 -3.23
N SER A 102 -13.78 -17.83 -3.12
CA SER A 102 -13.04 -17.36 -4.29
C SER A 102 -12.42 -18.54 -5.06
N MET A 103 -11.91 -18.27 -6.26
CA MET A 103 -11.09 -19.24 -7.01
C MET A 103 -9.81 -19.64 -6.27
N TYR A 104 -9.37 -18.85 -5.30
CA TYR A 104 -8.21 -19.11 -4.44
C TYR A 104 -8.55 -20.01 -3.23
N GLY A 105 -9.78 -20.52 -3.14
CA GLY A 105 -10.18 -21.51 -2.14
C GLY A 105 -10.42 -20.96 -0.73
N LYS A 106 -10.49 -19.63 -0.56
CA LYS A 106 -10.74 -18.97 0.72
C LYS A 106 -12.02 -18.16 0.70
N ARG A 107 -12.63 -18.01 1.87
CA ARG A 107 -13.75 -17.09 2.09
C ARG A 107 -13.26 -15.82 2.77
N ILE A 108 -13.89 -14.71 2.43
CA ILE A 108 -13.65 -13.42 3.06
C ILE A 108 -14.85 -13.13 3.93
N VAL A 109 -14.62 -13.04 5.24
CA VAL A 109 -15.60 -12.56 6.20
C VAL A 109 -15.23 -11.13 6.54
N TYR A 110 -16.21 -10.24 6.49
CA TYR A 110 -15.97 -8.83 6.71
C TYR A 110 -17.10 -8.16 7.47
N GLN A 111 -16.76 -7.05 8.13
CA GLN A 111 -17.69 -6.15 8.80
C GLN A 111 -17.49 -4.74 8.28
N VAL A 112 -18.55 -3.94 8.33
CA VAL A 112 -18.51 -2.53 7.92
C VAL A 112 -18.58 -1.66 9.16
N LEU A 113 -17.48 -0.99 9.48
CA LEU A 113 -17.43 0.10 10.45
C LEU A 113 -17.82 1.39 9.74
N GLU A 114 -19.07 1.78 9.90
CA GLU A 114 -19.62 2.98 9.29
C GLU A 114 -19.39 4.21 10.15
N TYR A 115 -18.82 5.27 9.57
CA TYR A 115 -18.53 6.50 10.29
C TYR A 115 -19.77 7.38 10.43
N ASP A 116 -19.88 8.03 11.59
CA ASP A 116 -20.86 9.08 11.84
C ASP A 116 -20.14 10.41 12.19
N PRO A 117 -20.32 11.48 11.41
CA PRO A 117 -21.01 11.52 10.12
C PRO A 117 -20.17 10.89 9.00
N LEU A 118 -20.84 10.31 8.00
CA LEU A 118 -20.24 10.02 6.70
C LEU A 118 -19.89 11.33 5.99
N LYS A 119 -18.73 11.38 5.33
CA LYS A 119 -18.23 12.61 4.70
C LYS A 119 -18.09 12.48 3.18
N ASP A 120 -18.42 13.56 2.49
CA ASP A 120 -17.83 13.82 1.19
C ASP A 120 -16.32 14.05 1.38
N SER A 121 -15.49 13.42 0.55
CA SER A 121 -14.04 13.51 0.64
C SER A 121 -13.51 14.95 0.52
N CYS A 122 -14.24 15.86 -0.13
CA CYS A 122 -13.88 17.28 -0.18
C CYS A 122 -13.90 17.97 1.21
N ASN A 123 -14.62 17.40 2.18
CA ASN A 123 -14.72 17.89 3.55
C ASN A 123 -13.80 17.15 4.53
N MET A 124 -12.95 16.26 4.04
CA MET A 124 -12.02 15.51 4.90
C MET A 124 -10.76 16.33 5.19
N VAL A 125 -10.35 16.29 6.46
CA VAL A 125 -9.18 17.03 6.98
C VAL A 125 -8.21 16.08 7.70
N MET A 126 -7.08 16.60 8.17
CA MET A 126 -6.03 15.80 8.84
C MET A 126 -6.56 14.98 10.02
N ASP A 127 -7.49 15.53 10.81
CA ASP A 127 -8.10 14.80 11.93
C ASP A 127 -8.88 13.56 11.48
N ASP A 128 -9.49 13.59 10.29
CA ASP A 128 -10.15 12.43 9.72
C ASP A 128 -9.14 11.35 9.33
N TRP A 129 -8.01 11.73 8.74
CA TRP A 129 -6.94 10.78 8.41
C TRP A 129 -6.37 10.11 9.66
N ILE A 130 -6.16 10.89 10.72
CA ILE A 130 -5.69 10.40 12.02
C ILE A 130 -6.73 9.46 12.66
N LYS A 131 -8.02 9.79 12.56
CA LYS A 131 -9.11 8.92 13.04
C LYS A 131 -9.08 7.56 12.34
N ILE A 132 -8.98 7.53 11.00
CA ILE A 132 -8.90 6.28 10.24
C ILE A 132 -7.68 5.46 10.66
N ALA A 133 -6.51 6.10 10.82
CA ALA A 133 -5.31 5.42 11.28
C ALA A 133 -5.49 4.81 12.68
N LYS A 134 -6.07 5.56 13.63
CA LYS A 134 -6.35 5.07 14.99
C LYS A 134 -7.37 3.94 15.03
N ASP A 135 -8.38 3.98 14.18
CA ASP A 135 -9.35 2.88 14.08
C ASP A 135 -8.70 1.61 13.52
N ILE A 136 -7.78 1.73 12.56
CA ILE A 136 -6.95 0.59 12.12
C ILE A 136 -6.10 0.07 13.29
N GLU A 137 -5.50 0.94 14.10
CA GLU A 137 -4.71 0.54 15.26
C GLU A 137 -5.53 -0.21 16.31
N ALA A 138 -6.71 0.30 16.65
CA ALA A 138 -7.60 -0.32 17.62
C ALA A 138 -8.03 -1.73 17.20
N HIS A 139 -8.18 -1.97 15.90
CA HIS A 139 -8.64 -3.24 15.34
C HIS A 139 -7.51 -4.06 14.70
N TYR A 140 -6.25 -3.65 14.87
CA TYR A 140 -5.13 -4.21 14.11
C TYR A 140 -4.94 -5.71 14.34
N GLN A 141 -5.20 -6.19 15.54
CA GLN A 141 -5.05 -7.62 15.89
C GLN A 141 -6.26 -8.47 15.49
N ALA A 142 -7.46 -7.89 15.48
CA ALA A 142 -8.71 -8.60 15.26
C ALA A 142 -8.93 -9.00 13.78
N TYR A 143 -8.38 -8.22 12.84
CA TYR A 143 -8.58 -8.39 11.40
C TYR A 143 -7.24 -8.65 10.68
N ASP A 144 -7.30 -9.39 9.58
CA ASP A 144 -6.15 -9.75 8.76
C ASP A 144 -5.80 -8.64 7.75
N ALA A 145 -6.79 -7.85 7.32
CA ALA A 145 -6.60 -6.72 6.40
C ALA A 145 -7.71 -5.66 6.55
N PHE A 146 -7.49 -4.51 5.92
CA PHE A 146 -8.39 -3.35 5.98
C PHE A 146 -8.76 -2.86 4.58
N VAL A 147 -10.03 -2.53 4.39
CA VAL A 147 -10.52 -1.82 3.20
C VAL A 147 -11.13 -0.50 3.66
N ILE A 148 -10.79 0.61 3.00
CA ILE A 148 -11.30 1.93 3.34
C ILE A 148 -12.13 2.44 2.17
N LEU A 149 -13.42 2.65 2.41
CA LEU A 149 -14.33 3.23 1.43
C LEU A 149 -14.30 4.75 1.58
N HIS A 150 -13.88 5.42 0.51
CA HIS A 150 -13.57 6.83 0.51
C HIS A 150 -14.07 7.51 -0.77
N GLY A 151 -14.36 8.81 -0.71
CA GLY A 151 -14.68 9.60 -1.91
C GLY A 151 -13.46 9.82 -2.79
N THR A 152 -13.64 9.87 -4.11
CA THR A 152 -12.49 9.85 -5.04
C THR A 152 -11.72 11.16 -5.07
N ASP A 153 -12.32 12.30 -4.71
CA ASP A 153 -11.71 13.63 -4.88
C ASP A 153 -10.45 13.86 -4.05
N THR A 154 -10.40 13.37 -2.81
CA THR A 154 -9.23 13.52 -1.93
C THR A 154 -8.61 12.18 -1.52
N MET A 155 -9.00 11.07 -2.16
CA MET A 155 -8.51 9.72 -1.82
C MET A 155 -6.98 9.61 -1.88
N ALA A 156 -6.34 10.26 -2.85
CA ALA A 156 -4.88 10.27 -2.99
C ALA A 156 -4.18 10.94 -1.79
N TYR A 157 -4.77 12.00 -1.22
CA TYR A 157 -4.25 12.67 -0.02
C TYR A 157 -4.37 11.76 1.20
N THR A 158 -5.55 11.18 1.43
CA THR A 158 -5.78 10.30 2.58
C THR A 158 -4.94 9.02 2.50
N ALA A 159 -4.81 8.42 1.31
CA ALA A 159 -3.95 7.25 1.09
C ALA A 159 -2.46 7.59 1.33
N SER A 160 -2.01 8.77 0.87
CA SER A 160 -0.67 9.27 1.20
C SER A 160 -0.50 9.47 2.70
N ALA A 161 -1.50 10.02 3.40
CA ALA A 161 -1.42 10.31 4.83
C ALA A 161 -1.28 9.02 5.63
N LEU A 162 -2.15 8.04 5.38
CA LEU A 162 -2.08 6.76 6.04
C LEU A 162 -0.76 6.02 5.77
N SER A 163 -0.16 6.19 4.60
CA SER A 163 1.15 5.60 4.31
C SER A 163 2.24 6.06 5.29
N PHE A 164 2.20 7.32 5.74
CA PHE A 164 3.14 7.83 6.75
C PHE A 164 2.68 7.55 8.18
N LEU A 165 1.38 7.68 8.46
CA LEU A 165 0.80 7.52 9.79
C LEU A 165 0.91 6.07 10.32
N LEU A 166 0.73 5.08 9.43
CA LEU A 166 0.79 3.65 9.74
C LEU A 166 2.25 3.15 9.70
N GLN A 167 2.99 3.33 10.79
CA GLN A 167 4.39 2.90 10.86
C GLN A 167 4.51 1.40 11.07
N HIS A 168 5.49 0.79 10.40
CA HIS A 168 5.77 -0.65 10.50
C HIS A 168 4.54 -1.51 10.18
N LEU A 169 3.75 -1.08 9.18
CA LEU A 169 2.59 -1.80 8.70
C LEU A 169 3.00 -3.18 8.16
N GLY A 170 2.38 -4.24 8.67
CA GLY A 170 2.60 -5.62 8.20
C GLY A 170 1.39 -6.26 7.51
N LYS A 171 0.29 -5.52 7.39
CA LYS A 171 -1.02 -5.98 6.85
C LYS A 171 -1.47 -5.11 5.69
N THR A 172 -2.34 -5.66 4.86
CA THR A 172 -2.88 -4.99 3.67
C THR A 172 -3.92 -3.95 4.02
N VAL A 173 -3.74 -2.72 3.55
CA VAL A 173 -4.70 -1.62 3.70
C VAL A 173 -5.05 -1.07 2.31
N ILE A 174 -6.30 -1.22 1.86
CA ILE A 174 -6.72 -0.83 0.50
C ILE A 174 -7.78 0.27 0.55
N PHE A 175 -7.48 1.41 -0.04
CA PHE A 175 -8.47 2.41 -0.40
C PHE A 175 -9.23 2.00 -1.65
N THR A 176 -10.54 2.20 -1.64
CA THR A 176 -11.36 2.12 -2.85
C THR A 176 -12.59 3.02 -2.74
N GLY A 177 -13.34 3.13 -3.82
CA GLY A 177 -14.52 3.96 -3.93
C GLY A 177 -15.21 3.73 -5.28
N SER A 178 -15.97 4.70 -5.75
CA SER A 178 -16.59 4.63 -7.07
C SER A 178 -16.94 6.00 -7.62
N GLN A 179 -17.14 6.06 -8.93
CA GLN A 179 -17.68 7.22 -9.62
C GLN A 179 -19.22 7.21 -9.65
N ILE A 180 -19.84 6.01 -9.58
CA ILE A 180 -21.29 5.83 -9.51
C ILE A 180 -21.64 5.05 -8.23
N PRO A 181 -22.69 5.43 -7.47
CA PRO A 181 -23.03 4.71 -6.25
C PRO A 181 -23.36 3.25 -6.46
N PHE A 182 -23.13 2.45 -5.43
CA PHE A 182 -23.38 1.01 -5.44
C PHE A 182 -24.84 0.64 -5.73
N SER A 183 -25.79 1.49 -5.32
CA SER A 183 -27.22 1.26 -5.51
C SER A 183 -27.69 1.39 -6.96
N GLU A 184 -26.91 2.02 -7.84
CA GLU A 184 -27.26 2.18 -9.25
C GLU A 184 -27.03 0.88 -10.03
N VAL A 185 -27.85 0.61 -11.03
CA VAL A 185 -27.77 -0.64 -11.82
C VAL A 185 -26.43 -0.76 -12.55
N ARG A 186 -25.98 0.32 -13.19
CA ARG A 186 -24.68 0.39 -13.87
C ARG A 186 -23.73 1.20 -13.00
N ASN A 187 -22.78 0.53 -12.36
CA ASN A 187 -21.79 1.18 -11.51
C ASN A 187 -20.43 0.48 -11.58
N ASP A 188 -19.39 1.20 -11.19
CA ASP A 188 -18.03 0.70 -10.98
C ASP A 188 -17.77 0.26 -9.52
N ALA A 189 -18.67 0.62 -8.59
CA ALA A 189 -18.59 0.30 -7.17
C ALA A 189 -18.49 -1.20 -6.88
N ARG A 190 -19.26 -2.02 -7.61
CA ARG A 190 -19.27 -3.49 -7.43
C ARG A 190 -17.89 -4.09 -7.69
N ASP A 191 -17.30 -3.79 -8.85
CA ASP A 191 -16.01 -4.35 -9.23
C ASP A 191 -14.88 -3.81 -8.36
N ASN A 192 -14.90 -2.51 -8.05
CA ASN A 192 -13.92 -1.88 -7.17
C ASN A 192 -13.96 -2.49 -5.75
N LEU A 193 -15.13 -2.61 -5.14
CA LEU A 193 -15.25 -3.17 -3.78
C LEU A 193 -14.92 -4.65 -3.74
N LEU A 194 -15.43 -5.44 -4.69
CA LEU A 194 -15.16 -6.88 -4.73
C LEU A 194 -13.66 -7.15 -4.98
N GLY A 195 -13.04 -6.39 -5.88
CA GLY A 195 -11.59 -6.49 -6.12
C GLY A 195 -10.77 -6.09 -4.90
N ALA A 196 -11.13 -5.00 -4.22
CA ALA A 196 -10.46 -4.58 -2.98
C ALA A 196 -10.57 -5.62 -1.87
N LEU A 197 -11.77 -6.16 -1.62
CA LEU A 197 -11.99 -7.24 -0.65
C LEU A 197 -11.21 -8.49 -1.04
N THR A 198 -11.23 -8.86 -2.33
CA THR A 198 -10.50 -10.04 -2.84
C THR A 198 -9.01 -9.88 -2.62
N ILE A 199 -8.43 -8.73 -2.96
CA ILE A 199 -6.99 -8.50 -2.78
C ILE A 199 -6.65 -8.49 -1.29
N ALA A 200 -7.36 -7.70 -0.48
CA ALA A 200 -7.12 -7.58 0.97
C ALA A 200 -7.24 -8.94 1.68
N GLY A 201 -8.24 -9.74 1.30
CA GLY A 201 -8.50 -11.03 1.92
C GLY A 201 -7.48 -12.11 1.56
N HIS A 202 -6.86 -12.03 0.38
CA HIS A 202 -6.01 -13.09 -0.14
C HIS A 202 -4.52 -12.77 -0.11
N PHE A 203 -4.10 -11.50 -0.29
CA PHE A 203 -2.69 -11.16 -0.45
C PHE A 203 -2.21 -10.28 0.70
N MET A 204 -1.06 -10.63 1.29
CA MET A 204 -0.42 -9.86 2.36
C MET A 204 0.56 -8.85 1.76
N ILE A 205 0.04 -7.67 1.41
CA ILE A 205 0.79 -6.55 0.82
C ILE A 205 0.90 -5.49 1.92
N PRO A 206 2.03 -5.40 2.65
CA PRO A 206 2.16 -4.59 3.86
C PRO A 206 2.32 -3.09 3.56
N GLU A 207 1.38 -2.55 2.79
CA GLU A 207 1.35 -1.19 2.30
C GLU A 207 -0.07 -0.61 2.37
N VAL A 208 -0.13 0.72 2.32
CA VAL A 208 -1.35 1.44 1.99
C VAL A 208 -1.46 1.51 0.48
N CYS A 209 -2.48 0.86 -0.07
CA CYS A 209 -2.73 0.76 -1.50
C CYS A 209 -4.03 1.48 -1.89
N LEU A 210 -4.20 1.73 -3.18
CA LEU A 210 -5.44 2.19 -3.78
C LEU A 210 -5.82 1.22 -4.91
N PHE A 211 -7.03 0.67 -4.86
CA PHE A 211 -7.56 -0.21 -5.90
C PHE A 211 -8.70 0.47 -6.67
N PHE A 212 -8.53 0.62 -7.98
CA PHE A 212 -9.51 1.24 -8.87
C PHE A 212 -9.29 0.79 -10.31
N GLY A 213 -10.37 0.56 -11.08
CA GLY A 213 -10.25 0.26 -12.51
C GLY A 213 -9.34 -0.94 -12.82
N HIS A 214 -9.49 -2.02 -12.03
CA HIS A 214 -8.71 -3.26 -12.14
C HIS A 214 -7.20 -3.14 -11.88
N ARG A 215 -6.76 -2.04 -11.27
CA ARG A 215 -5.35 -1.80 -10.95
C ARG A 215 -5.17 -1.52 -9.46
N LEU A 216 -4.16 -2.14 -8.87
CA LEU A 216 -3.71 -1.89 -7.51
C LEU A 216 -2.49 -0.98 -7.56
N TYR A 217 -2.54 0.16 -6.89
CA TYR A 217 -1.46 1.15 -6.84
C TYR A 217 -0.92 1.28 -5.42
N ARG A 218 0.35 1.67 -5.29
CA ARG A 218 0.88 2.22 -4.02
C ARG A 218 0.16 3.53 -3.72
N GLY A 219 -0.47 3.64 -2.56
CA GLY A 219 -1.37 4.75 -2.21
C GLY A 219 -0.70 6.12 -2.24
N ASN A 220 0.58 6.22 -1.86
CA ASN A 220 1.34 7.47 -1.88
C ASN A 220 1.98 7.82 -3.24
N ARG A 221 1.65 7.07 -4.31
CA ARG A 221 2.10 7.30 -5.69
C ARG A 221 0.96 7.66 -6.64
N VAL A 222 -0.27 7.75 -6.14
CA VAL A 222 -1.45 8.01 -6.97
C VAL A 222 -1.80 9.48 -7.04
N SER A 223 -2.39 9.88 -8.16
CA SER A 223 -3.13 11.14 -8.33
C SER A 223 -4.43 10.85 -9.07
N LYS A 224 -5.48 11.64 -8.80
CA LYS A 224 -6.74 11.56 -9.56
C LYS A 224 -6.54 12.19 -10.94
N SER A 225 -6.61 11.38 -11.99
CA SER A 225 -6.27 11.77 -13.36
C SER A 225 -7.50 11.96 -14.26
N ASN A 226 -8.64 11.38 -13.89
CA ASN A 226 -9.88 11.46 -14.65
C ASN A 226 -11.08 11.71 -13.75
N ALA A 227 -11.89 12.72 -14.07
CA ALA A 227 -13.05 13.11 -13.29
C ALA A 227 -14.33 12.32 -13.65
N VAL A 228 -14.34 11.61 -14.79
CA VAL A 228 -15.54 10.95 -15.34
C VAL A 228 -15.34 9.46 -15.58
N GLY A 229 -14.22 9.07 -16.18
CA GLY A 229 -13.92 7.68 -16.52
C GLY A 229 -13.73 6.78 -15.30
N PHE A 230 -13.98 5.48 -15.47
CA PHE A 230 -13.77 4.47 -14.41
C PHE A 230 -12.28 4.17 -14.15
N GLU A 231 -11.37 4.56 -15.04
CA GLU A 231 -9.95 4.67 -14.73
C GLU A 231 -9.65 6.06 -14.14
N ALA A 232 -10.14 6.31 -12.92
CA ALA A 232 -10.11 7.64 -12.29
C ALA A 232 -8.73 8.06 -11.77
N PHE A 233 -7.84 7.09 -11.49
CA PHE A 233 -6.53 7.31 -10.86
C PHE A 233 -5.39 6.86 -11.78
N SER A 234 -4.24 7.49 -11.61
CA SER A 234 -2.98 7.04 -12.21
C SER A 234 -1.83 7.07 -11.20
N SER A 235 -0.83 6.23 -11.43
CA SER A 235 0.46 6.27 -10.74
C SER A 235 1.53 6.61 -11.78
N PRO A 236 1.90 7.88 -11.96
CA PRO A 236 2.64 8.31 -13.14
C PRO A 236 4.12 7.92 -13.12
N ASN A 237 4.71 7.78 -11.93
CA ASN A 237 6.15 7.54 -11.74
C ASN A 237 6.47 6.18 -11.11
N LEU A 238 5.46 5.34 -10.84
CA LEU A 238 5.62 3.96 -10.38
C LEU A 238 4.61 3.06 -11.09
N LYS A 239 5.01 1.87 -11.51
CA LYS A 239 4.07 0.88 -12.07
C LYS A 239 3.04 0.44 -11.01
N PRO A 240 1.83 0.01 -11.41
CA PRO A 240 0.88 -0.60 -10.47
C PRO A 240 1.54 -1.76 -9.71
N LEU A 241 1.19 -1.91 -8.42
CA LEU A 241 1.59 -3.05 -7.60
C LEU A 241 0.85 -4.33 -8.01
N GLY A 242 -0.27 -4.22 -8.71
CA GLY A 242 -0.94 -5.37 -9.28
C GLY A 242 -1.99 -5.03 -10.31
N ILE A 243 -2.34 -6.03 -11.13
CA ILE A 243 -3.34 -5.95 -12.19
C ILE A 243 -4.32 -7.09 -12.00
N VAL A 244 -5.62 -6.78 -12.01
CA VAL A 244 -6.70 -7.77 -11.89
C VAL A 244 -7.23 -8.08 -13.29
N GLY A 245 -7.00 -9.30 -13.75
CA GLY A 245 -7.53 -9.86 -15.00
C GLY A 245 -8.29 -11.15 -14.74
N VAL A 246 -8.05 -12.18 -15.57
CA VAL A 246 -8.52 -13.55 -15.27
C VAL A 246 -7.87 -14.05 -13.98
N ASP A 247 -6.58 -13.75 -13.83
CA ASP A 247 -5.80 -13.93 -12.60
C ASP A 247 -5.48 -12.56 -11.98
N ILE A 248 -5.04 -12.56 -10.71
CA ILE A 248 -4.55 -11.36 -10.01
C ILE A 248 -3.03 -11.43 -9.99
N ASP A 249 -2.40 -10.57 -10.78
CA ASP A 249 -0.95 -10.49 -10.91
C ASP A 249 -0.42 -9.40 -9.98
N ILE A 250 0.33 -9.79 -8.94
CA ILE A 250 0.98 -8.87 -8.01
C ILE A 250 2.47 -8.76 -8.34
N GLU A 251 2.96 -7.53 -8.45
CA GLU A 251 4.35 -7.19 -8.70
C GLU A 251 5.14 -7.15 -7.38
N TRP A 252 5.47 -8.33 -6.86
CA TRP A 252 6.14 -8.50 -5.56
C TRP A 252 7.53 -7.86 -5.48
N ALA A 253 8.15 -7.58 -6.62
CA ALA A 253 9.41 -6.83 -6.72
C ALA A 253 9.27 -5.39 -6.20
N GLU A 254 8.13 -4.77 -6.46
CA GLU A 254 7.87 -3.38 -6.04
C GLU A 254 7.31 -3.30 -4.63
N VAL A 255 6.72 -4.37 -4.11
CA VAL A 255 6.09 -4.39 -2.77
C VAL A 255 7.14 -4.16 -1.69
N LEU A 256 6.99 -3.07 -0.94
CA LEU A 256 7.83 -2.76 0.20
C LEU A 256 7.54 -3.71 1.35
N ARG A 257 8.58 -4.02 2.13
CA ARG A 257 8.44 -4.79 3.36
C ARG A 257 9.14 -4.06 4.50
N PRO A 258 8.56 -4.03 5.71
CA PRO A 258 9.26 -3.53 6.88
C PRO A 258 10.53 -4.35 7.13
N THR A 259 11.70 -3.70 7.14
CA THR A 259 12.99 -4.32 7.50
C THR A 259 13.43 -3.96 8.92
N ASP A 260 12.76 -3.00 9.55
CA ASP A 260 13.02 -2.58 10.92
C ASP A 260 12.23 -3.43 11.91
N LEU A 261 12.91 -3.84 12.99
CA LEU A 261 12.34 -4.64 14.08
C LEU A 261 11.53 -3.78 15.06
N SER A 262 10.43 -3.21 14.58
CA SER A 262 9.53 -2.37 15.38
C SER A 262 8.08 -2.84 15.25
N PRO A 263 7.30 -2.82 16.34
CA PRO A 263 5.89 -3.15 16.27
C PRO A 263 5.13 -2.08 15.46
N PHE A 264 4.03 -2.51 14.84
CA PHE A 264 3.08 -1.60 14.21
C PHE A 264 2.63 -0.52 15.20
N LYS A 265 2.62 0.73 14.74
CA LYS A 265 2.25 1.90 15.56
C LYS A 265 1.70 3.02 14.70
N VAL A 266 0.71 3.74 15.23
CA VAL A 266 0.20 4.97 14.60
C VAL A 266 0.86 6.20 15.19
N LYS A 267 1.33 7.09 14.31
CA LYS A 267 1.89 8.39 14.69
C LYS A 267 0.99 9.54 14.23
N GLY A 268 -0.07 9.80 15.00
CA GLY A 268 -1.15 10.73 14.66
C GLY A 268 -0.88 12.22 14.84
N GLN A 269 0.29 12.73 14.46
CA GLN A 269 0.62 14.17 14.54
C GLN A 269 1.02 14.70 13.17
N MET A 270 0.39 15.80 12.75
CA MET A 270 0.60 16.47 11.46
C MET A 270 0.49 17.99 11.66
N ASP A 271 1.27 18.77 10.92
CA ASP A 271 1.21 20.23 10.96
C ASP A 271 0.23 20.77 9.90
N PRO A 272 -0.81 21.54 10.29
CA PRO A 272 -1.78 22.09 9.34
C PRO A 272 -1.27 23.31 8.57
N ASN A 273 -0.15 23.92 8.95
CA ASN A 273 0.39 25.14 8.35
C ASN A 273 1.25 24.84 7.11
N VAL A 274 0.73 23.98 6.23
CA VAL A 274 1.33 23.66 4.93
C VAL A 274 0.41 24.07 3.79
N GLY A 275 0.97 24.33 2.60
CA GLY A 275 0.16 24.65 1.42
C GLY A 275 0.84 24.30 0.10
N CYS A 276 0.06 24.26 -0.98
CA CYS A 276 0.57 24.12 -2.34
C CYS A 276 0.45 25.44 -3.08
N LEU A 277 1.55 25.89 -3.68
CA LEU A 277 1.59 27.07 -4.55
C LEU A 277 2.04 26.66 -5.94
N ARG A 278 1.12 26.76 -6.90
CA ARG A 278 1.43 26.57 -8.31
C ARG A 278 1.96 27.83 -8.95
N ILE A 279 3.20 27.77 -9.44
CA ILE A 279 3.79 28.86 -10.23
C ILE A 279 3.08 28.95 -11.58
N PHE A 280 2.80 30.16 -12.04
CA PHE A 280 2.25 30.42 -13.37
C PHE A 280 2.95 31.63 -14.00
N PRO A 281 2.99 31.75 -15.35
CA PRO A 281 3.60 32.89 -16.00
C PRO A 281 2.98 34.20 -15.51
N GLY A 282 3.80 35.09 -14.94
CA GLY A 282 3.35 36.37 -14.41
C GLY A 282 3.01 36.41 -12.92
N ILE A 283 3.21 35.31 -12.16
CA ILE A 283 3.10 35.36 -10.69
C ILE A 283 3.96 36.51 -10.12
N THR A 284 3.44 37.23 -9.13
CA THR A 284 4.11 38.42 -8.57
C THR A 284 4.81 38.11 -7.25
N ALA A 285 5.88 38.87 -6.95
CA ALA A 285 6.56 38.77 -5.65
C ALA A 285 5.62 39.07 -4.48
N ASN A 286 4.62 39.94 -4.65
CA ASN A 286 3.64 40.24 -3.61
C ASN A 286 2.71 39.05 -3.35
N SER A 287 2.24 38.36 -4.39
CA SER A 287 1.45 37.14 -4.25
C SER A 287 2.25 36.04 -3.54
N LEU A 288 3.52 35.87 -3.94
CA LEU A 288 4.42 34.89 -3.34
C LEU A 288 4.71 35.23 -1.86
N ARG A 289 4.95 36.51 -1.54
CA ARG A 289 5.19 36.98 -0.18
C ARG A 289 3.98 36.79 0.72
N ALA A 290 2.79 37.08 0.22
CA ALA A 290 1.54 36.87 0.96
C ALA A 290 1.30 35.39 1.26
N PHE A 291 1.57 34.51 0.30
CA PHE A 291 1.42 33.06 0.50
C PHE A 291 2.42 32.48 1.51
N LEU A 292 3.67 32.98 1.49
CA LEU A 292 4.76 32.54 2.37
C LEU A 292 4.81 33.27 3.73
N ALA A 293 3.80 34.09 4.04
CA ALA A 293 3.72 34.78 5.32
C ALA A 293 3.36 33.78 6.45
N ALA A 294 3.70 34.14 7.69
CA ALA A 294 3.23 33.38 8.85
C ALA A 294 1.69 33.28 8.85
N PRO A 295 1.10 32.15 9.27
CA PRO A 295 1.71 31.04 10.02
C PRO A 295 2.33 29.91 9.17
N THR A 296 2.43 30.05 7.84
CA THR A 296 2.94 29.01 6.94
C THR A 296 4.32 28.48 7.37
N ARG A 297 4.43 27.16 7.56
CA ARG A 297 5.67 26.45 7.93
C ARG A 297 6.25 25.60 6.80
N GLY A 298 5.42 25.19 5.84
CA GLY A 298 5.86 24.40 4.70
C GLY A 298 5.09 24.70 3.42
N VAL A 299 5.76 24.66 2.27
CA VAL A 299 5.12 24.88 0.97
C VAL A 299 5.59 23.88 -0.08
N ILE A 300 4.65 23.29 -0.79
CA ILE A 300 4.91 22.60 -2.06
C ILE A 300 4.84 23.64 -3.17
N LEU A 301 5.98 23.91 -3.80
CA LEU A 301 6.10 24.83 -4.92
C LEU A 301 6.01 24.03 -6.22
N GLU A 302 4.87 24.10 -6.91
CA GLU A 302 4.71 23.42 -8.19
C GLU A 302 5.31 24.28 -9.32
N THR A 303 6.41 23.82 -9.91
CA THR A 303 7.20 24.55 -10.92
C THR A 303 7.11 23.92 -12.31
N PHE A 304 7.68 24.58 -13.32
CA PHE A 304 7.54 24.14 -14.71
C PHE A 304 8.53 23.02 -15.08
N GLY A 305 8.11 22.13 -15.98
CA GLY A 305 8.99 21.17 -16.64
C GLY A 305 9.75 20.29 -15.63
N THR A 306 11.08 20.41 -15.60
CA THR A 306 11.93 19.62 -14.72
C THR A 306 12.22 20.29 -13.37
N GLY A 307 11.43 21.27 -12.93
CA GLY A 307 11.67 21.96 -11.66
C GLY A 307 11.99 23.46 -11.77
N ASN A 308 11.65 24.10 -12.89
CA ASN A 308 12.16 25.43 -13.25
C ASN A 308 11.22 26.56 -12.81
N ALA A 309 11.79 27.64 -12.27
CA ALA A 309 11.08 28.90 -12.01
C ALA A 309 11.77 30.08 -12.72
N PRO A 310 11.09 31.24 -12.89
CA PRO A 310 11.69 32.41 -13.52
C PRO A 310 12.93 32.92 -12.75
N ASP A 311 14.09 32.95 -13.41
CA ASP A 311 15.36 33.44 -12.88
C ASP A 311 15.66 34.89 -13.28
N ASN A 312 15.03 35.39 -14.34
CA ASN A 312 15.10 36.79 -14.78
C ASN A 312 14.35 37.78 -13.87
N ARG A 313 13.86 37.32 -12.72
CA ARG A 313 13.06 38.06 -11.74
C ARG A 313 13.62 37.83 -10.33
N PRO A 314 14.75 38.48 -9.99
CA PRO A 314 15.46 38.23 -8.74
C PRO A 314 14.61 38.49 -7.50
N GLU A 315 13.59 39.35 -7.60
CA GLU A 315 12.65 39.63 -6.52
C GLU A 315 11.85 38.38 -6.09
N LEU A 316 11.59 37.44 -7.01
CA LEU A 316 10.87 36.20 -6.69
C LEU A 316 11.76 35.27 -5.86
N ILE A 317 13.01 35.08 -6.31
CA ILE A 317 14.00 34.24 -5.62
C ILE A 317 14.33 34.83 -4.24
N GLN A 318 14.40 36.17 -4.13
CA GLN A 318 14.60 36.84 -2.85
C GLN A 318 13.48 36.54 -1.85
N VAL A 319 12.20 36.61 -2.26
CA VAL A 319 11.06 36.29 -1.39
C VAL A 319 11.10 34.83 -0.91
N ILE A 320 11.53 33.90 -1.79
CA ILE A 320 11.71 32.49 -1.44
C ILE A 320 12.82 32.34 -0.39
N ARG A 321 13.99 32.95 -0.62
CA ARG A 321 15.12 32.93 0.32
C ARG A 321 14.73 33.50 1.69
N GLU A 322 14.05 34.66 1.70
CA GLU A 322 13.53 35.25 2.94
C GLU A 322 12.58 34.31 3.69
N ALA A 323 11.77 33.51 3.00
CA ALA A 323 10.90 32.52 3.64
C ALA A 323 11.68 31.32 4.20
N VAL A 324 12.66 30.82 3.45
CA VAL A 324 13.55 29.73 3.89
C VAL A 324 14.35 30.15 5.12
N ASP A 325 14.87 31.38 5.14
CA ASP A 325 15.60 31.97 6.27
C ASP A 325 14.71 32.12 7.52
N ARG A 326 13.40 32.38 7.33
CA ARG A 326 12.39 32.35 8.41
C ARG A 326 12.07 30.93 8.92
N GLY A 327 12.59 29.90 8.26
CA GLY A 327 12.37 28.49 8.61
C GLY A 327 11.22 27.81 7.86
N VAL A 328 10.67 28.45 6.82
CA VAL A 328 9.67 27.78 5.95
C VAL A 328 10.37 26.72 5.11
N VAL A 329 9.88 25.48 5.14
CA VAL A 329 10.40 24.40 4.32
C VAL A 329 9.70 24.40 2.96
N ILE A 330 10.42 24.72 1.90
CA ILE A 330 9.86 24.78 0.54
C ILE A 330 10.36 23.58 -0.27
N VAL A 331 9.42 22.84 -0.86
CA VAL A 331 9.68 21.63 -1.65
C VAL A 331 9.27 21.87 -3.09
N ASN A 332 10.19 21.72 -4.02
CA ASN A 332 9.94 21.85 -5.45
C ASN A 332 9.37 20.55 -6.01
N ILE A 333 8.18 20.63 -6.60
CA ILE A 333 7.52 19.55 -7.32
C ILE A 333 7.22 20.02 -8.75
N THR A 334 7.31 19.14 -9.74
CA THR A 334 6.95 19.50 -11.12
C THR A 334 5.43 19.54 -11.28
N GLN A 335 4.94 20.48 -12.10
CA GLN A 335 3.55 20.50 -12.58
C GLN A 335 3.25 19.39 -13.60
N CYS A 336 4.27 18.77 -14.17
CA CYS A 336 4.12 17.67 -15.11
C CYS A 336 3.64 16.42 -14.37
N GLN A 337 2.65 15.71 -14.94
CA GLN A 337 2.15 14.48 -14.32
C GLN A 337 3.23 13.41 -14.16
N ARG A 338 4.17 13.31 -15.12
CA ARG A 338 5.26 12.34 -15.12
C ARG A 338 6.60 13.05 -15.21
N GLY A 339 7.59 12.54 -14.47
CA GLY A 339 8.95 13.06 -14.44
C GLY A 339 9.47 13.28 -13.03
N THR A 340 10.67 13.82 -12.94
CA THR A 340 11.35 14.14 -11.68
C THR A 340 11.93 15.55 -11.75
N VAL A 341 11.97 16.23 -10.61
CA VAL A 341 12.67 17.51 -10.47
C VAL A 341 14.18 17.28 -10.58
N SER A 342 14.81 18.03 -11.48
CA SER A 342 16.24 17.98 -11.82
C SER A 342 16.87 19.36 -11.70
N GLU A 343 18.03 19.42 -11.03
CA GLU A 343 18.77 20.65 -10.76
C GLU A 343 19.76 21.01 -11.89
N ILE A 344 19.69 20.34 -13.05
CA ILE A 344 20.66 20.51 -14.15
C ILE A 344 20.52 21.87 -14.86
N TYR A 345 19.34 22.51 -14.81
CA TYR A 345 19.10 23.81 -15.45
C TYR A 345 19.39 24.98 -14.50
N SER A 346 19.90 26.10 -15.03
CA SER A 346 20.23 27.32 -14.25
C SER A 346 19.04 27.85 -13.43
N THR A 347 17.82 27.74 -13.97
CA THR A 347 16.57 28.13 -13.32
C THR A 347 16.16 27.23 -12.16
N GLY A 348 16.51 25.94 -12.22
CA GLY A 348 16.38 25.00 -11.10
C GLY A 348 17.46 25.23 -10.04
N HIS A 349 18.68 25.57 -10.47
CA HIS A 349 19.81 25.88 -9.58
C HIS A 349 19.53 27.09 -8.69
N ALA A 350 18.93 28.16 -9.21
CA ALA A 350 18.58 29.34 -8.43
C ALA A 350 17.61 29.05 -7.27
N LEU A 351 16.68 28.10 -7.44
CA LEU A 351 15.80 27.65 -6.37
C LEU A 351 16.56 26.83 -5.31
N ALA A 352 17.43 25.93 -5.74
CA ALA A 352 18.28 25.15 -4.84
C ALA A 352 19.21 26.05 -4.01
N GLU A 353 19.83 27.06 -4.63
CA GLU A 353 20.63 28.08 -3.95
C GLU A 353 19.81 28.98 -3.00
N ALA A 354 18.50 29.11 -3.21
CA ALA A 354 17.59 29.76 -2.28
C ALA A 354 17.16 28.85 -1.11
N GLY A 355 17.61 27.59 -1.11
CA GLY A 355 17.31 26.59 -0.08
C GLY A 355 15.99 25.83 -0.29
N VAL A 356 15.46 25.83 -1.52
CA VAL A 356 14.33 24.98 -1.91
C VAL A 356 14.80 23.55 -2.14
N ILE A 357 14.05 22.57 -1.62
CA ILE A 357 14.41 21.15 -1.66
C ILE A 357 13.75 20.48 -2.86
N SER A 358 14.48 19.64 -3.60
CA SER A 358 13.85 18.80 -4.63
C SER A 358 12.94 17.74 -4.01
N GLY A 359 11.65 17.76 -4.38
CA GLY A 359 10.70 16.70 -4.08
C GLY A 359 10.75 15.53 -5.09
N ARG A 360 11.71 15.54 -6.01
CA ARG A 360 11.95 14.49 -7.01
C ARG A 360 10.70 14.18 -7.83
N ASP A 361 10.24 12.93 -7.82
CA ASP A 361 9.13 12.38 -8.60
C ASP A 361 7.88 12.09 -7.75
N MET A 362 7.78 12.68 -6.55
CA MET A 362 6.58 12.61 -5.72
C MET A 362 5.39 13.26 -6.44
N THR A 363 4.19 12.76 -6.16
CA THR A 363 2.95 13.47 -6.48
C THR A 363 2.78 14.68 -5.55
N VAL A 364 2.01 15.67 -5.98
CA VAL A 364 1.75 16.90 -5.18
C VAL A 364 1.01 16.53 -3.89
N GLU A 365 0.05 15.60 -3.98
CA GLU A 365 -0.73 15.09 -2.86
C GLU A 365 0.18 14.47 -1.80
N CYS A 366 1.09 13.58 -2.22
CA CYS A 366 2.02 12.94 -1.30
C CYS A 366 3.04 13.92 -0.73
N ALA A 367 3.57 14.84 -1.55
CA ALA A 367 4.56 15.82 -1.09
C ALA A 367 3.99 16.72 0.01
N LEU A 368 2.76 17.23 -0.17
CA LEU A 368 2.06 18.05 0.83
C LEU A 368 1.88 17.30 2.14
N VAL A 369 1.39 16.07 2.05
CA VAL A 369 1.14 15.20 3.20
C VAL A 369 2.43 14.84 3.92
N LYS A 370 3.49 14.47 3.18
CA LYS A 370 4.81 14.14 3.75
C LYS A 370 5.37 15.33 4.51
N LEU A 371 5.27 16.53 3.94
CA LEU A 371 5.75 17.75 4.57
C LEU A 371 4.97 18.07 5.86
N SER A 372 3.64 17.95 5.82
CA SER A 372 2.78 18.10 6.99
C SER A 372 3.11 17.08 8.09
N TYR A 373 3.28 15.81 7.71
CA TYR A 373 3.67 14.74 8.61
C TYR A 373 5.02 15.05 9.28
N LEU A 374 6.06 15.40 8.51
CA LEU A 374 7.39 15.67 9.06
C LEU A 374 7.42 16.90 9.96
N LEU A 375 6.77 18.00 9.58
CA LEU A 375 6.71 19.23 10.39
C LEU A 375 5.89 19.06 11.67
N GLY A 376 4.97 18.08 11.70
CA GLY A 376 4.16 17.73 12.86
C GLY A 376 4.91 16.91 13.91
N GLN A 377 6.14 16.44 13.63
CA GLN A 377 6.90 15.60 14.57
C GLN A 377 7.73 16.46 15.54
N PRO A 378 7.48 16.42 16.85
CA PRO A 378 8.14 17.29 17.83
C PRO A 378 9.62 16.96 18.02
N GLU A 379 10.06 15.75 17.70
CA GLU A 379 11.47 15.35 17.82
C GLU A 379 12.34 15.74 16.62
N LEU A 380 11.73 16.23 15.52
CA LEU A 380 12.46 16.56 14.31
C LEU A 380 12.76 18.06 14.28
N ASP A 381 14.05 18.40 14.19
CA ASP A 381 14.46 19.76 13.85
C ASP A 381 14.28 20.05 12.36
N LEU A 382 14.35 21.34 11.99
CA LEU A 382 14.12 21.75 10.61
C LEU A 382 15.16 21.13 9.65
N GLU A 383 16.42 21.00 10.06
CA GLU A 383 17.45 20.38 9.22
C GLU A 383 17.12 18.92 8.89
N THR A 384 16.68 18.16 9.90
CA THR A 384 16.22 16.78 9.74
C THR A 384 14.97 16.70 8.86
N VAL A 385 14.01 17.62 9.03
CA VAL A 385 12.84 17.69 8.13
C VAL A 385 13.29 17.92 6.68
N ARG A 386 14.19 18.90 6.44
CA ARG A 386 14.69 19.19 5.09
C ARG A 386 15.37 17.97 4.45
N ARG A 387 16.14 17.21 5.23
CA ARG A 387 16.76 15.96 4.78
C ARG A 387 15.72 14.87 4.46
N LEU A 388 14.84 14.55 5.41
CA LEU A 388 13.86 13.46 5.29
C LEU A 388 12.82 13.69 4.17
N VAL A 389 12.52 14.95 3.84
CA VAL A 389 11.66 15.27 2.66
C VAL A 389 12.26 14.69 1.37
N SER A 390 13.58 14.68 1.24
CA SER A 390 14.30 14.23 0.03
C SER A 390 14.64 12.74 -0.03
N GLU A 391 14.34 11.99 1.05
CA GLU A 391 14.58 10.55 1.20
C GLU A 391 13.27 9.75 1.06
N SER A 392 13.32 8.52 0.53
CA SER A 392 12.14 7.66 0.46
C SER A 392 11.83 7.07 1.83
N LEU A 393 10.69 7.43 2.43
CA LEU A 393 10.28 6.89 3.73
C LEU A 393 9.31 5.71 3.58
N ARG A 394 8.49 5.73 2.52
CA ARG A 394 7.38 4.81 2.26
C ARG A 394 7.26 4.45 0.78
N GLY A 395 8.32 4.61 0.00
CA GLY A 395 8.32 4.30 -1.43
C GLY A 395 7.66 5.36 -2.31
N GLU A 396 7.40 6.55 -1.76
CA GLU A 396 6.72 7.68 -2.40
C GLU A 396 7.58 8.42 -3.44
N LEU A 397 8.90 8.25 -3.35
CA LEU A 397 9.87 8.84 -4.27
C LEU A 397 10.92 7.83 -4.68
N THR A 398 11.51 8.07 -5.85
CA THR A 398 12.55 7.25 -6.44
C THR A 398 13.90 7.93 -6.22
N ILE A 399 14.78 7.25 -5.49
CA ILE A 399 16.17 7.67 -5.33
C ILE A 399 16.94 7.06 -6.52
N PRO A 400 17.66 7.86 -7.34
CA PRO A 400 18.51 7.31 -8.39
C PRO A 400 19.47 6.29 -7.79
N LEU A 401 19.51 5.08 -8.35
CA LEU A 401 20.46 4.05 -7.94
C LEU A 401 21.88 4.59 -8.13
N MET A 402 22.59 4.88 -7.02
CA MET A 402 24.04 4.81 -7.06
C MET A 402 24.39 3.33 -7.17
N HIS A 403 25.03 2.94 -8.28
CA HIS A 403 25.60 1.60 -8.45
C HIS A 403 26.49 1.31 -7.22
N LYS A 404 25.95 0.59 -6.24
CA LYS A 404 26.73 -0.02 -5.17
C LYS A 404 27.05 -1.42 -5.65
N ASP A 405 28.29 -1.59 -6.10
CA ASP A 405 28.89 -2.90 -6.36
C ASP A 405 28.73 -3.78 -5.11
N LYS A 406 27.83 -4.76 -5.17
CA LYS A 406 27.76 -5.84 -4.18
C LYS A 406 28.68 -6.97 -4.64
N PHE A 407 29.92 -6.95 -4.19
CA PHE A 407 30.82 -8.10 -4.30
C PHE A 407 31.16 -8.69 -2.91
N LEU A 408 30.86 -9.98 -2.81
CA LEU A 408 31.50 -11.05 -2.01
C LEU A 408 31.52 -10.95 -0.47
N SER A 409 30.78 -11.87 0.15
CA SER A 409 31.15 -12.49 1.43
C SER A 409 31.61 -13.93 1.16
N SER A 410 32.74 -14.31 1.76
CA SER A 410 33.42 -15.58 1.60
C SER A 410 33.15 -16.47 2.80
N SER A 411 32.22 -17.41 2.65
CA SER A 411 32.21 -18.65 3.41
C SER A 411 31.62 -19.74 2.52
N VAL A 412 32.32 -20.87 2.43
CA VAL A 412 31.90 -21.99 1.59
C VAL A 412 30.80 -22.74 2.34
N ASP A 413 29.56 -22.40 2.02
CA ASP A 413 28.39 -23.10 2.53
C ASP A 413 28.03 -24.29 1.62
N TRP A 414 27.89 -25.47 2.22
CA TRP A 414 27.63 -26.70 1.48
C TRP A 414 26.23 -26.72 0.84
N LEU A 415 25.24 -26.03 1.43
CA LEU A 415 23.92 -25.86 0.82
C LEU A 415 24.01 -24.98 -0.43
N GLY A 416 24.75 -23.88 -0.37
CA GLY A 416 25.10 -23.07 -1.54
C GLY A 416 25.84 -23.87 -2.63
N ILE A 417 26.75 -24.78 -2.25
CA ILE A 417 27.41 -25.68 -3.23
C ILE A 417 26.41 -26.63 -3.89
N VAL A 418 25.54 -27.29 -3.12
CA VAL A 418 24.54 -28.21 -3.68
C VAL A 418 23.61 -27.46 -4.63
N PHE A 419 23.15 -26.27 -4.25
CA PHE A 419 22.30 -25.43 -5.09
C PHE A 419 23.00 -25.00 -6.38
N ASN A 420 24.21 -24.46 -6.28
CA ASN A 420 24.99 -24.03 -7.43
C ASN A 420 25.35 -25.21 -8.34
N SER A 421 25.65 -26.38 -7.78
CA SER A 421 25.92 -27.59 -8.54
C SER A 421 24.69 -28.05 -9.33
N ALA A 422 23.50 -28.05 -8.71
CA ALA A 422 22.25 -28.40 -9.38
C ALA A 422 21.91 -27.42 -10.51
N LEU A 423 22.11 -26.12 -10.29
CA LEU A 423 21.92 -25.08 -11.31
C LEU A 423 22.91 -25.19 -12.47
N ILE A 424 24.19 -25.44 -12.18
CA ILE A 424 25.23 -25.58 -13.20
C ILE A 424 24.97 -26.83 -14.05
N SER A 425 24.60 -27.94 -13.40
CA SER A 425 24.30 -29.23 -14.05
C SER A 425 22.98 -29.25 -14.81
N ALA A 426 22.05 -28.33 -14.54
CA ALA A 426 20.80 -28.23 -15.29
C ALA A 426 21.04 -27.67 -16.71
N ALA A 427 20.37 -28.27 -17.70
CA ALA A 427 20.36 -27.79 -19.07
C ALA A 427 19.85 -26.34 -19.13
N PRO A 428 20.35 -25.47 -20.04
CA PRO A 428 20.05 -24.04 -20.03
C PRO A 428 18.56 -23.68 -19.97
N GLY A 429 17.69 -24.46 -20.62
CA GLY A 429 16.22 -24.27 -20.58
C GLY A 429 15.52 -24.75 -19.30
N HIS A 430 16.22 -25.46 -18.41
CA HIS A 430 15.67 -26.02 -17.16
C HIS A 430 16.21 -25.33 -15.90
N ARG A 431 17.20 -24.44 -16.04
CA ARG A 431 17.81 -23.73 -14.90
C ARG A 431 16.79 -22.92 -14.11
N GLY A 432 15.88 -22.23 -14.78
CA GLY A 432 14.80 -21.47 -14.12
C GLY A 432 13.88 -22.35 -13.29
N ALA A 433 13.43 -23.49 -13.84
CA ALA A 433 12.56 -24.43 -13.12
C ALA A 433 13.26 -25.08 -11.90
N VAL A 434 14.56 -25.38 -12.02
CA VAL A 434 15.36 -25.91 -10.91
C VAL A 434 15.55 -24.85 -9.81
N ASP A 435 15.75 -23.59 -10.20
CA ASP A 435 15.85 -22.45 -9.27
C ASP A 435 14.56 -22.26 -8.48
N GLU A 436 13.42 -22.19 -9.18
CA GLU A 436 12.09 -21.99 -8.59
C GLU A 436 11.70 -23.11 -7.61
N LEU A 437 12.15 -24.35 -7.85
CA LEU A 437 11.81 -25.49 -7.02
C LEU A 437 12.74 -25.68 -5.82
N LEU A 438 14.06 -25.56 -6.03
CA LEU A 438 15.05 -25.84 -4.98
C LEU A 438 15.27 -24.65 -4.05
N ARG A 439 15.22 -23.41 -4.54
CA ARG A 439 15.55 -22.23 -3.74
C ARG A 439 14.63 -22.07 -2.53
N PRO A 440 13.29 -22.19 -2.65
CA PRO A 440 12.40 -22.19 -1.50
C PRO A 440 12.78 -23.29 -0.49
N LEU A 441 13.02 -24.52 -0.93
CA LEU A 441 13.38 -25.61 -0.02
C LEU A 441 14.65 -25.31 0.77
N ILE A 442 15.69 -24.80 0.10
CA ILE A 442 17.00 -24.57 0.72
C ILE A 442 16.94 -23.42 1.72
N ILE A 443 16.18 -22.35 1.45
CA ILE A 443 16.05 -21.26 2.42
C ILE A 443 15.33 -21.70 3.71
N HIS A 444 14.34 -22.60 3.63
CA HIS A 444 13.71 -23.19 4.82
C HIS A 444 14.69 -24.07 5.60
N VAL A 445 15.53 -24.86 4.91
CA VAL A 445 16.57 -25.67 5.56
C VAL A 445 17.61 -24.78 6.23
N ALA A 446 18.09 -23.74 5.55
CA ALA A 446 19.03 -22.76 6.10
C ALA A 446 18.47 -22.09 7.36
N ALA A 447 17.20 -21.69 7.32
CA ALA A 447 16.48 -21.13 8.46
C ALA A 447 16.36 -22.13 9.64
N SER A 448 16.07 -23.40 9.37
CA SER A 448 16.00 -24.45 10.41
C SER A 448 17.34 -24.76 11.09
N LYS A 449 18.46 -24.46 10.42
CA LYS A 449 19.81 -24.77 10.88
C LYS A 449 20.57 -23.56 11.42
N ASP A 450 19.89 -22.43 11.60
CA ASP A 450 20.49 -21.17 12.01
C ASP A 450 21.66 -20.71 11.10
N ASN A 451 21.65 -21.14 9.82
CA ASN A 451 22.76 -20.93 8.89
C ASN A 451 22.59 -19.60 8.13
N VAL A 452 23.01 -18.52 8.77
CA VAL A 452 22.92 -17.16 8.20
C VAL A 452 23.71 -17.00 6.91
N ALA A 453 24.86 -17.65 6.77
CA ALA A 453 25.66 -17.60 5.53
C ALA A 453 24.90 -18.18 4.33
N ALA A 454 24.19 -19.29 4.53
CA ALA A 454 23.31 -19.86 3.51
C ALA A 454 22.17 -18.90 3.15
N LEU A 455 21.52 -18.30 4.16
CA LEU A 455 20.46 -17.31 3.96
C LEU A 455 20.95 -16.11 3.14
N GLU A 456 22.12 -15.56 3.48
CA GLU A 456 22.78 -14.47 2.73
C GLU A 456 23.06 -14.84 1.27
N SER A 457 23.50 -16.06 1.02
CA SER A 457 23.80 -16.53 -0.34
C SER A 457 22.55 -16.71 -1.21
N LEU A 458 21.38 -16.92 -0.61
CA LEU A 458 20.11 -17.15 -1.32
C LEU A 458 19.28 -15.86 -1.50
N ALA A 459 19.60 -14.82 -0.72
CA ALA A 459 18.86 -13.56 -0.59
C ALA A 459 18.79 -12.69 -1.87
N TYR A 460 19.45 -13.09 -2.96
CA TYR A 460 19.45 -12.35 -4.22
C TYR A 460 18.12 -12.36 -4.96
N HIS A 461 17.22 -13.30 -4.64
CA HIS A 461 15.89 -13.34 -5.25
C HIS A 461 14.89 -12.55 -4.42
N GLU A 462 14.17 -11.65 -5.07
CA GLU A 462 13.13 -10.84 -4.43
C GLU A 462 12.01 -11.75 -3.90
N ASN A 463 11.57 -11.48 -2.66
CA ASN A 463 10.54 -12.22 -1.92
C ASN A 463 10.89 -13.63 -1.40
N ILE A 464 12.13 -14.10 -1.53
CA ILE A 464 12.49 -15.45 -1.06
C ILE A 464 12.29 -15.66 0.45
N VAL A 465 12.42 -14.61 1.27
CA VAL A 465 12.27 -14.69 2.74
C VAL A 465 10.83 -14.98 3.20
N ASN A 466 9.84 -14.78 2.31
CA ASN A 466 8.43 -15.08 2.55
C ASN A 466 7.90 -16.17 1.62
N CYS A 467 8.78 -16.90 0.90
CA CYS A 467 8.33 -18.10 0.21
C CYS A 467 7.73 -19.09 1.22
N VAL A 468 6.90 -20.02 0.78
CA VAL A 468 6.37 -21.05 1.68
C VAL A 468 6.71 -22.46 1.21
N ASP A 469 6.77 -23.37 2.18
CA ASP A 469 6.86 -24.80 1.95
C ASP A 469 5.49 -25.44 1.63
N TYR A 470 5.44 -26.78 1.61
CA TYR A 470 4.21 -27.53 1.33
C TYR A 470 3.11 -27.32 2.39
N ASP A 471 3.44 -26.77 3.55
CA ASP A 471 2.54 -26.54 4.68
C ASP A 471 2.21 -25.05 4.87
N LEU A 472 2.52 -24.24 3.85
CA LEU A 472 2.37 -22.77 3.87
C LEU A 472 3.22 -22.06 4.93
N ARG A 473 4.21 -22.74 5.49
CA ARG A 473 5.15 -22.14 6.46
C ARG A 473 6.20 -21.36 5.70
N THR A 474 6.51 -20.17 6.17
CA THR A 474 7.66 -19.36 5.69
C THR A 474 8.96 -19.80 6.35
N PRO A 475 10.15 -19.39 5.85
CA PRO A 475 11.41 -19.59 6.54
C PRO A 475 11.39 -19.08 7.99
N LEU A 476 10.62 -18.02 8.27
CA LEU A 476 10.47 -17.47 9.61
C LEU A 476 9.70 -18.42 10.55
N HIS A 477 8.61 -19.05 10.08
CA HIS A 477 7.90 -20.08 10.86
C HIS A 477 8.85 -21.20 11.27
N VAL A 478 9.65 -21.68 10.30
CA VAL A 478 10.61 -22.78 10.53
C VAL A 478 11.70 -22.34 11.50
N ALA A 479 12.30 -21.15 11.31
CA ALA A 479 13.33 -20.63 12.20
C ALA A 479 12.83 -20.50 13.65
N VAL A 480 11.63 -19.96 13.86
CA VAL A 480 11.04 -19.84 15.21
C VAL A 480 10.78 -21.21 15.81
N SER A 481 10.21 -22.15 15.06
CA SER A 481 9.93 -23.52 15.54
C SER A 481 11.17 -24.31 15.93
N CYS A 482 12.34 -23.95 15.38
CA CYS A 482 13.62 -24.59 15.63
C CYS A 482 14.52 -23.80 16.59
N GLU A 483 14.01 -22.70 17.17
CA GLU A 483 14.77 -21.79 18.06
C GLU A 483 16.04 -21.20 17.40
N SER A 484 16.04 -21.06 16.07
CA SER A 484 17.14 -20.53 15.27
C SER A 484 17.24 -19.00 15.37
N TYR A 485 17.79 -18.50 16.47
CA TYR A 485 17.77 -17.08 16.81
C TYR A 485 18.44 -16.17 15.75
N GLN A 486 19.59 -16.57 15.19
CA GLN A 486 20.28 -15.75 14.20
C GLN A 486 19.52 -15.69 12.88
N ALA A 487 18.94 -16.81 12.44
CA ALA A 487 18.08 -16.89 11.29
C ALA A 487 16.80 -16.06 11.48
N VAL A 488 16.15 -16.12 12.65
CA VAL A 488 14.98 -15.27 12.96
C VAL A 488 15.34 -13.80 12.81
N LYS A 489 16.42 -13.36 13.46
CA LYS A 489 16.87 -11.97 13.38
C LYS A 489 17.19 -11.56 11.95
N TRP A 490 17.93 -12.39 11.22
CA TRP A 490 18.29 -12.14 9.83
C TRP A 490 17.06 -12.04 8.93
N LEU A 491 16.12 -12.99 9.03
CA LEU A 491 14.91 -13.03 8.21
C LEU A 491 14.05 -11.79 8.42
N LEU A 492 13.84 -11.38 9.68
CA LEU A 492 13.08 -10.18 10.00
C LEU A 492 13.78 -8.90 9.47
N GLN A 493 15.10 -8.80 9.59
CA GLN A 493 15.88 -7.69 9.02
C GLN A 493 15.85 -7.64 7.48
N HIS A 494 15.48 -8.75 6.83
CA HIS A 494 15.34 -8.86 5.38
C HIS A 494 13.87 -8.85 4.92
N GLY A 495 12.93 -8.46 5.79
CA GLY A 495 11.53 -8.24 5.43
C GLY A 495 10.64 -9.48 5.52
N ALA A 496 10.99 -10.47 6.35
CA ALA A 496 10.09 -11.57 6.66
C ALA A 496 8.83 -11.07 7.40
N ASN A 497 7.65 -11.48 6.92
CA ASN A 497 6.36 -11.04 7.44
C ASN A 497 5.89 -11.95 8.59
N VAL A 498 5.67 -11.35 9.75
CA VAL A 498 5.21 -12.02 10.99
C VAL A 498 3.72 -12.33 11.01
N HIS A 499 2.95 -11.87 10.02
CA HIS A 499 1.50 -12.07 9.95
C HIS A 499 1.08 -13.11 8.92
N LEU A 500 2.01 -13.65 8.12
CA LEU A 500 1.72 -14.78 7.25
C LEU A 500 1.35 -15.99 8.10
N ARG A 501 0.39 -16.79 7.65
CA ARG A 501 -0.11 -17.95 8.40
C ARG A 501 0.19 -19.24 7.65
N ASP A 502 0.54 -20.28 8.38
CA ASP A 502 0.67 -21.65 7.88
C ASP A 502 -0.69 -22.30 7.57
N SER A 503 -0.67 -23.56 7.14
CA SER A 503 -1.88 -24.35 6.82
C SER A 503 -2.82 -24.54 8.01
N LEU A 504 -2.32 -24.36 9.25
CA LEU A 504 -3.07 -24.46 10.49
C LEU A 504 -3.54 -23.08 10.99
N GLY A 505 -3.26 -22.02 10.23
CA GLY A 505 -3.68 -20.67 10.57
C GLY A 505 -2.79 -19.93 11.55
N LYS A 506 -1.62 -20.48 11.88
CA LYS A 506 -0.71 -19.92 12.88
C LYS A 506 0.30 -18.98 12.24
N THR A 507 0.58 -17.86 12.91
CA THR A 507 1.68 -16.96 12.59
C THR A 507 3.01 -17.52 13.08
N PRO A 508 4.18 -17.01 12.61
CA PRO A 508 5.47 -17.33 13.18
C PRO A 508 5.64 -16.87 14.63
N VAL A 509 4.84 -15.88 15.06
CA VAL A 509 4.86 -15.27 16.40
C VAL A 509 3.79 -15.82 17.31
#